data_AF-A0A931VQN6-F1
#
_entry.id   AF-A0A931VQN6-F1
#
_cell.length_a   1.000
_cell.length_b   1.000
_cell.length_c   1.000
_cell.angle_alpha   90.00
_cell.angle_beta   90.00
_cell.angle_gamma   90.00
#
_symmetry.space_group_name_H-M   'P 1'
#
loop_
_entity.id
_entity.type
_entity.pdbx_description
1 polymer ?
#
loop_
_entity_poly.entity_id
_entity_poly.type
_entity_poly.pdbx_seq_one_letter_code
_entity_poly.pdbx_strand_id
1 'polypeptide(L)'
;IDALNGLNRRDFIGLPAGWEASFANPKVRASYKNYALWVVRQFRPRYLGLASEINTYMDAHPDDAPNFISLYNEIYAAVKTEAPDTQIFVTFQWEDLNNLFGQNEAGHEKGTINWDEVEAFEPNLDLWVISSYPFGVFKSGAEIPADYYAPLLTRTSKPLAVAEGGYTSKPVGPFNGAPEDQVAYLNAIHNQIGSRLTFWVYLLLNDFNLDSYAKVMKQQGQGNDVGTLGMFASVGLRGFDGTPKPALELWDSFRTGK
;
A
#
# COMPACT_ATOMS: atom_id res chain seq x y z
N ILE A 1 2.99 -10.62 0.49
CA ILE A 1 2.72 -11.54 -0.63
C ILE A 1 1.59 -10.89 -1.40
N ASP A 2 1.70 -10.87 -2.72
CA ASP A 2 0.69 -10.27 -3.57
C ASP A 2 0.68 -11.01 -4.92
N ALA A 3 -0.52 -11.27 -5.45
CA ALA A 3 -0.71 -11.84 -6.78
C ALA A 3 -1.01 -10.77 -7.84
N LEU A 4 -1.24 -9.54 -7.38
CA LEU A 4 -1.64 -8.40 -8.19
C LEU A 4 -0.41 -7.63 -8.67
N ASN A 5 -0.56 -6.87 -9.75
CA ASN A 5 0.50 -6.03 -10.30
C ASN A 5 0.78 -4.87 -9.33
N GLY A 6 2.06 -4.68 -8.97
CA GLY A 6 2.48 -3.64 -8.02
C GLY A 6 2.24 -2.19 -8.46
N LEU A 7 2.01 -1.95 -9.76
CA LEU A 7 1.70 -0.63 -10.33
C LEU A 7 0.25 -0.50 -10.79
N ASN A 8 -0.44 -1.62 -11.03
CA ASN A 8 -1.88 -1.67 -11.29
C ASN A 8 -2.53 -2.80 -10.48
N ARG A 9 -2.88 -2.51 -9.23
CA ARG A 9 -3.44 -3.49 -8.27
C ARG A 9 -4.76 -4.12 -8.72
N ARG A 10 -5.38 -3.61 -9.78
CA ARG A 10 -6.60 -4.14 -10.39
C ARG A 10 -6.35 -5.42 -11.18
N ASP A 11 -5.11 -5.67 -11.61
CA ASP A 11 -4.78 -6.79 -12.48
C ASP A 11 -3.85 -7.79 -11.79
N PHE A 12 -4.02 -9.08 -12.09
CA PHE A 12 -3.02 -10.10 -11.77
C PHE A 12 -1.75 -9.90 -12.61
N ILE A 13 -0.60 -10.28 -12.05
CA ILE A 13 0.67 -10.29 -12.79
C ILE A 13 1.32 -11.68 -12.77
N GLY A 14 1.93 -12.06 -13.89
CA GLY A 14 2.79 -13.25 -13.95
C GLY A 14 2.07 -14.59 -13.84
N LEU A 15 0.76 -14.65 -14.16
CA LEU A 15 0.03 -15.92 -14.17
C LEU A 15 0.55 -16.86 -15.27
N PRO A 16 0.65 -18.18 -15.00
CA PRO A 16 0.97 -19.16 -16.03
C PRO A 16 -0.06 -19.17 -17.17
N ALA A 17 0.39 -19.52 -18.37
CA ALA A 17 -0.46 -19.57 -19.55
C ALA A 17 -1.71 -20.45 -19.33
N GLY A 18 -2.89 -19.94 -19.72
CA GLY A 18 -4.17 -20.63 -19.59
C GLY A 18 -4.77 -20.61 -18.17
N TRP A 19 -4.19 -19.85 -17.24
CA TRP A 19 -4.84 -19.59 -15.95
C TRP A 19 -5.73 -18.37 -16.06
N GLU A 20 -6.95 -18.49 -15.55
CA GLU A 20 -7.87 -17.38 -15.37
C GLU A 20 -7.39 -16.47 -14.23
N ALA A 21 -7.43 -15.16 -14.48
CA ALA A 21 -7.05 -14.11 -13.53
C ALA A 21 -8.19 -13.85 -12.53
N SER A 22 -8.39 -14.79 -11.62
CA SER A 22 -9.42 -14.71 -10.57
C SER A 22 -8.99 -15.49 -9.33
N PHE A 23 -9.41 -15.02 -8.16
CA PHE A 23 -9.28 -15.72 -6.89
C PHE A 23 -10.28 -16.88 -6.74
N ALA A 24 -11.25 -17.04 -7.64
CA ALA A 24 -12.05 -18.26 -7.78
C ALA A 24 -11.23 -19.41 -8.41
N ASN A 25 -10.20 -19.10 -9.19
CA ASN A 25 -9.40 -20.10 -9.88
C ASN A 25 -8.65 -20.99 -8.85
N PRO A 26 -8.92 -22.31 -8.79
CA PRO A 26 -8.35 -23.18 -7.78
C PRO A 26 -6.82 -23.27 -7.86
N LYS A 27 -6.23 -23.05 -9.04
CA LYS A 27 -4.77 -23.04 -9.21
C LYS A 27 -4.13 -21.80 -8.59
N VAL A 28 -4.78 -20.63 -8.73
CA VAL A 28 -4.35 -19.38 -8.08
C VAL A 28 -4.43 -19.55 -6.56
N ARG A 29 -5.58 -19.99 -6.05
CA ARG A 29 -5.81 -20.22 -4.61
C ARG A 29 -4.75 -21.14 -3.99
N ALA A 30 -4.54 -22.31 -4.60
CA ALA A 30 -3.57 -23.28 -4.10
C ALA A 30 -2.14 -22.72 -4.12
N SER A 31 -1.75 -22.03 -5.19
CA SER A 31 -0.40 -21.46 -5.32
C SER A 31 -0.15 -20.35 -4.30
N TYR A 32 -1.12 -19.46 -4.13
CA TYR A 32 -1.06 -18.37 -3.15
C TYR A 32 -0.89 -18.93 -1.74
N LYS A 33 -1.78 -19.85 -1.33
CA LYS A 33 -1.76 -20.46 0.00
C LYS A 33 -0.45 -21.21 0.26
N ASN A 34 0.00 -22.02 -0.69
CA ASN A 34 1.24 -22.78 -0.54
C ASN A 34 2.46 -21.86 -0.43
N TYR A 35 2.50 -20.77 -1.20
CA TYR A 35 3.58 -19.81 -1.10
C TYR A 35 3.55 -19.05 0.24
N ALA A 36 2.38 -18.67 0.74
CA ALA A 36 2.24 -18.06 2.06
C ALA A 36 2.75 -18.96 3.19
N LEU A 37 2.35 -20.24 3.20
CA LEU A 37 2.84 -21.21 4.19
C LEU A 37 4.34 -21.48 4.03
N TRP A 38 4.85 -21.51 2.80
CA TRP A 38 6.28 -21.62 2.58
C TRP A 38 7.04 -20.43 3.18
N VAL A 39 6.60 -19.19 2.93
CA VAL A 39 7.20 -17.98 3.52
C VAL A 39 7.19 -18.04 5.04
N VAL A 40 6.07 -18.44 5.65
CA VAL A 40 5.94 -18.58 7.11
C VAL A 40 6.94 -19.60 7.66
N ARG A 41 7.03 -20.78 7.06
CA ARG A 41 7.93 -21.85 7.51
C ARG A 41 9.41 -21.50 7.33
N GLN A 42 9.76 -20.79 6.26
CA GLN A 42 11.15 -20.43 5.98
C GLN A 42 11.63 -19.25 6.80
N PHE A 43 10.84 -18.18 6.88
CA PHE A 43 11.29 -16.89 7.42
C PHE A 43 10.73 -16.59 8.82
N ARG A 44 9.67 -17.28 9.25
CA ARG A 44 8.97 -17.03 10.52
C ARG A 44 8.72 -15.53 10.77
N PRO A 45 8.05 -14.84 9.82
CA PRO A 45 7.94 -13.39 9.87
C PRO A 45 7.07 -12.93 11.04
N ARG A 46 7.42 -11.80 11.66
CA ARG A 46 6.56 -11.17 12.66
C ARG A 46 5.26 -10.62 12.05
N TYR A 47 5.33 -10.12 10.81
CA TYR A 47 4.19 -9.57 10.07
C TYR A 47 4.14 -10.18 8.67
N LEU A 48 2.96 -10.58 8.22
CA LEU A 48 2.72 -11.14 6.89
C LEU A 48 1.54 -10.41 6.21
N GLY A 49 1.86 -9.57 5.23
CA GLY A 49 0.86 -8.98 4.33
C GLY A 49 0.43 -9.98 3.25
N LEU A 50 -0.88 -10.16 3.05
CA LEU A 50 -1.48 -11.08 2.07
C LEU A 50 -2.17 -10.39 0.89
N ALA A 51 -2.06 -9.07 0.80
CA ALA A 51 -2.32 -8.27 -0.39
C ALA A 51 -1.89 -6.83 -0.07
N SER A 52 -1.62 -6.06 -1.12
CA SER A 52 -1.38 -4.63 -0.99
C SER A 52 -2.49 -3.87 -1.71
N GLU A 53 -3.00 -2.82 -1.06
CA GLU A 53 -3.98 -1.87 -1.61
C GLU A 53 -5.24 -2.57 -2.14
N ILE A 54 -5.72 -3.58 -1.40
CA ILE A 54 -6.70 -4.55 -1.89
C ILE A 54 -8.06 -3.93 -2.23
N ASN A 55 -8.44 -2.82 -1.60
CA ASN A 55 -9.66 -2.07 -1.93
C ASN A 55 -9.71 -1.68 -3.41
N THR A 56 -8.57 -1.31 -4.01
CA THR A 56 -8.53 -0.96 -5.44
C THR A 56 -8.89 -2.14 -6.36
N TYR A 57 -8.56 -3.37 -5.93
CA TYR A 57 -8.98 -4.59 -6.63
C TYR A 57 -10.45 -4.91 -6.35
N MET A 58 -10.91 -4.72 -5.12
CA MET A 58 -12.30 -4.99 -4.72
C MET A 58 -13.29 -4.06 -5.45
N ASP A 59 -12.94 -2.78 -5.59
CA ASP A 59 -13.70 -1.82 -6.39
C ASP A 59 -13.72 -2.18 -7.88
N ALA A 60 -12.62 -2.70 -8.42
CA ALA A 60 -12.51 -3.08 -9.82
C ALA A 60 -13.20 -4.42 -10.14
N HIS A 61 -13.22 -5.34 -9.17
CA HIS A 61 -13.72 -6.72 -9.33
C HIS A 61 -14.62 -7.12 -8.14
N PRO A 62 -15.76 -6.44 -7.93
CA PRO A 62 -16.64 -6.72 -6.80
C PRO A 62 -17.16 -8.17 -6.80
N ASP A 63 -17.31 -8.78 -7.98
CA ASP A 63 -17.74 -10.18 -8.12
C ASP A 63 -16.66 -11.19 -7.67
N ASP A 64 -15.38 -10.81 -7.67
CA ASP A 64 -14.26 -11.69 -7.26
C ASP A 64 -13.72 -11.37 -5.86
N ALA A 65 -14.05 -10.20 -5.31
CA ALA A 65 -13.69 -9.80 -3.95
C ALA A 65 -14.08 -10.87 -2.89
N PRO A 66 -15.28 -11.49 -2.91
CA PRO A 66 -15.62 -12.57 -1.97
C PRO A 66 -14.69 -13.79 -2.10
N ASN A 67 -14.20 -14.09 -3.30
CA ASN A 67 -13.26 -15.20 -3.50
C ASN A 67 -11.90 -14.89 -2.85
N PHE A 68 -11.42 -13.65 -2.97
CA PHE A 68 -10.20 -13.23 -2.27
C PHE A 68 -10.38 -13.28 -0.75
N ILE A 69 -11.46 -12.71 -0.21
CA ILE A 69 -11.74 -12.71 1.25
C ILE A 69 -11.80 -14.15 1.79
N SER A 70 -12.44 -15.07 1.05
CA SER A 70 -12.46 -16.49 1.39
C SER A 70 -11.05 -17.10 1.41
N LEU A 71 -10.23 -16.83 0.37
CA LEU A 71 -8.84 -17.30 0.30
C LEU A 71 -8.00 -16.74 1.45
N TYR A 72 -8.15 -15.45 1.75
CA TYR A 72 -7.47 -14.79 2.86
C TYR A 72 -7.77 -15.51 4.18
N ASN A 73 -9.04 -15.79 4.48
CA ASN A 73 -9.45 -16.50 5.70
C ASN A 73 -8.90 -17.94 5.76
N GLU A 74 -8.85 -18.66 4.64
CA GLU A 74 -8.21 -19.97 4.58
C GLU A 74 -6.71 -19.91 4.90
N ILE A 75 -6.01 -18.91 4.38
CA ILE A 75 -4.58 -18.71 4.63
C ILE A 75 -4.36 -18.29 6.07
N TYR A 76 -5.17 -17.34 6.58
CA TYR A 76 -5.13 -16.88 7.97
C TYR A 76 -5.20 -18.07 8.94
N ALA A 77 -6.23 -18.91 8.83
CA ALA A 77 -6.41 -20.07 9.70
C ALA A 77 -5.23 -21.06 9.61
N ALA A 78 -4.72 -21.31 8.40
CA ALA A 78 -3.59 -22.20 8.19
C ALA A 78 -2.30 -21.66 8.82
N VAL A 79 -2.01 -20.37 8.64
CA VAL A 79 -0.84 -19.71 9.25
C VAL A 79 -0.97 -19.68 10.76
N LYS A 80 -2.14 -19.31 11.31
CA LYS A 80 -2.35 -19.28 12.77
C LYS A 80 -2.21 -20.66 13.43
N THR A 81 -2.45 -21.74 12.70
CA THR A 81 -2.24 -23.11 13.20
C THR A 81 -0.76 -23.43 13.41
N GLU A 82 0.13 -22.99 12.52
CA GLU A 82 1.57 -23.33 12.57
C GLU A 82 2.48 -22.22 13.13
N ALA A 83 2.02 -20.97 13.08
CA ALA A 83 2.75 -19.79 13.52
C ALA A 83 1.78 -18.74 14.12
N PRO A 84 1.14 -19.03 15.28
CA PRO A 84 0.08 -18.20 15.87
C PRO A 84 0.52 -16.74 16.15
N ASP A 85 1.81 -16.52 16.41
CA ASP A 85 2.36 -15.20 16.69
C ASP A 85 2.54 -14.30 15.45
N THR A 86 2.55 -14.88 14.24
CA THR A 86 2.63 -14.13 12.97
C THR A 86 1.41 -13.22 12.86
N GLN A 87 1.62 -11.91 12.77
CA GLN A 87 0.53 -10.95 12.58
C GLN A 87 0.18 -10.86 11.09
N ILE A 88 -1.08 -11.05 10.73
CA ILE A 88 -1.55 -11.15 9.35
C ILE A 88 -2.40 -9.93 9.00
N PHE A 89 -2.13 -9.34 7.83
CA PHE A 89 -2.86 -8.17 7.34
C PHE A 89 -2.99 -8.16 5.83
N VAL A 90 -3.80 -7.23 5.33
CA VAL A 90 -3.77 -6.68 3.97
C VAL A 90 -3.59 -5.17 4.10
N THR A 91 -3.13 -4.49 3.05
CA THR A 91 -3.10 -3.02 3.06
C THR A 91 -4.25 -2.43 2.27
N PHE A 92 -4.69 -1.24 2.67
CA PHE A 92 -5.71 -0.45 1.98
C PHE A 92 -5.11 0.86 1.47
N GLN A 93 -5.34 1.18 0.20
CA GLN A 93 -4.95 2.47 -0.38
C GLN A 93 -5.87 3.55 0.22
N TRP A 94 -5.32 4.39 1.09
CA TRP A 94 -6.11 5.29 1.94
C TRP A 94 -6.93 6.30 1.14
N GLU A 95 -6.33 6.94 0.15
CA GLU A 95 -7.00 7.96 -0.65
C GLU A 95 -8.18 7.37 -1.48
N ASP A 96 -8.01 6.17 -2.01
CA ASP A 96 -9.01 5.41 -2.75
C ASP A 96 -10.15 4.91 -1.83
N LEU A 97 -9.80 4.37 -0.66
CA LEU A 97 -10.76 3.96 0.37
C LEU A 97 -11.65 5.12 0.85
N ASN A 98 -11.13 6.34 0.78
CA ASN A 98 -11.83 7.59 1.11
C ASN A 98 -12.53 8.22 -0.12
N ASN A 99 -12.51 7.55 -1.27
CA ASN A 99 -13.07 7.98 -2.53
C ASN A 99 -12.55 9.36 -2.97
N LEU A 100 -11.26 9.64 -2.80
CA LEU A 100 -10.66 10.96 -3.04
C LEU A 100 -10.01 11.12 -4.42
N PHE A 101 -9.77 10.01 -5.12
CA PHE A 101 -9.37 10.03 -6.52
C PHE A 101 -10.56 10.46 -7.43
N GLY A 102 -10.42 10.35 -8.75
CA GLY A 102 -11.45 10.78 -9.71
C GLY A 102 -12.80 10.06 -9.56
N GLN A 103 -13.57 9.92 -10.64
CA GLN A 103 -14.74 9.03 -10.58
C GLN A 103 -14.28 7.61 -10.21
N ASN A 104 -14.74 7.14 -9.06
CA ASN A 104 -14.54 5.75 -8.64
C ASN A 104 -15.45 4.84 -9.47
N GLU A 105 -14.94 3.68 -9.86
CA GLU A 105 -15.67 2.75 -10.72
C GLU A 105 -16.82 2.06 -9.98
N ALA A 106 -16.69 1.93 -8.66
CA ALA A 106 -17.75 1.45 -7.77
C ALA A 106 -18.88 2.47 -7.54
N GLY A 107 -18.70 3.73 -7.96
CA GLY A 107 -19.74 4.77 -7.85
C GLY A 107 -20.00 5.28 -6.43
N HIS A 108 -19.06 5.08 -5.50
CA HIS A 108 -19.19 5.57 -4.12
C HIS A 108 -19.13 7.11 -4.06
N GLU A 109 -19.67 7.68 -2.99
CA GLU A 109 -19.66 9.13 -2.80
C GLU A 109 -18.26 9.64 -2.42
N LYS A 110 -17.79 10.69 -3.13
CA LYS A 110 -16.50 11.33 -2.86
C LYS A 110 -16.38 11.78 -1.40
N GLY A 111 -15.31 11.37 -0.73
CA GLY A 111 -15.05 11.72 0.68
C GLY A 111 -15.75 10.82 1.70
N THR A 112 -16.56 9.86 1.27
CA THR A 112 -17.06 8.80 2.14
C THR A 112 -16.01 7.69 2.26
N ILE A 113 -15.85 7.11 3.45
CA ILE A 113 -14.89 6.02 3.68
C ILE A 113 -15.61 4.67 3.58
N ASN A 114 -15.11 3.76 2.73
CA ASN A 114 -15.71 2.44 2.50
C ASN A 114 -15.28 1.44 3.59
N TRP A 115 -15.72 1.65 4.84
CA TRP A 115 -15.32 0.79 5.96
C TRP A 115 -15.66 -0.69 5.77
N ASP A 116 -16.72 -0.98 5.02
CA ASP A 116 -17.13 -2.36 4.72
C ASP A 116 -16.03 -3.17 4.04
N GLU A 117 -15.15 -2.54 3.25
CA GLU A 117 -14.03 -3.22 2.61
C GLU A 117 -12.95 -3.65 3.61
N VAL A 118 -12.71 -2.84 4.64
CA VAL A 118 -11.78 -3.17 5.72
C VAL A 118 -12.40 -4.22 6.64
N GLU A 119 -13.67 -4.02 7.00
CA GLU A 119 -14.41 -4.85 7.94
C GLU A 119 -14.76 -6.23 7.35
N ALA A 120 -14.73 -6.40 6.03
CA ALA A 120 -14.85 -7.69 5.37
C ALA A 120 -13.74 -8.69 5.76
N PHE A 121 -12.60 -8.21 6.27
CA PHE A 121 -11.50 -9.06 6.77
C PHE A 121 -11.58 -9.31 8.28
N GLU A 122 -12.50 -8.65 8.99
CA GLU A 122 -12.70 -8.83 10.43
C GLU A 122 -13.47 -10.13 10.74
N PRO A 123 -13.20 -10.82 11.87
CA PRO A 123 -12.21 -10.48 12.90
C PRO A 123 -10.77 -10.90 12.56
N ASN A 124 -10.57 -11.62 11.45
CA ASN A 124 -9.32 -12.27 11.06
C ASN A 124 -8.31 -11.29 10.42
N LEU A 125 -8.24 -10.05 10.89
CA LEU A 125 -7.34 -9.01 10.42
C LEU A 125 -6.55 -8.48 11.61
N ASP A 126 -5.29 -8.86 11.80
CA ASP A 126 -4.61 -8.57 13.08
C ASP A 126 -4.27 -7.08 13.27
N LEU A 127 -4.08 -6.35 12.17
CA LEU A 127 -3.76 -4.92 12.18
C LEU A 127 -4.40 -4.24 10.97
N TRP A 128 -4.76 -2.97 11.14
CA TRP A 128 -5.23 -2.13 10.05
C TRP A 128 -4.03 -1.42 9.44
N VAL A 129 -3.74 -1.72 8.18
CA VAL A 129 -2.54 -1.23 7.50
C VAL A 129 -2.93 -0.47 6.26
N ILE A 130 -2.35 0.70 6.06
CA ILE A 130 -2.63 1.53 4.88
C ILE A 130 -1.40 1.70 4.00
N SER A 131 -1.67 1.99 2.73
CA SER A 131 -0.79 2.80 1.88
C SER A 131 -1.33 4.22 1.80
N SER A 132 -0.49 5.25 1.73
CA SER A 132 -0.97 6.63 1.58
C SER A 132 -0.03 7.51 0.75
N TYR A 133 -0.63 8.18 -0.24
CA TYR A 133 0.01 9.07 -1.19
C TYR A 133 -0.80 10.36 -1.38
N PRO A 134 -0.81 11.27 -0.38
CA PRO A 134 -1.68 12.44 -0.40
C PRO A 134 -1.39 13.41 -1.55
N PHE A 135 -0.21 13.33 -2.20
CA PHE A 135 0.12 14.12 -3.40
C PHE A 135 -0.76 13.79 -4.61
N GLY A 136 -1.48 12.66 -4.59
CA GLY A 136 -2.49 12.34 -5.58
C GLY A 136 -3.80 13.13 -5.42
N VAL A 137 -4.00 13.78 -4.28
CA VAL A 137 -5.26 14.45 -3.90
C VAL A 137 -5.05 15.94 -3.58
N PHE A 138 -3.95 16.28 -2.91
CA PHE A 138 -3.63 17.64 -2.45
C PHE A 138 -2.55 18.31 -3.30
N LYS A 139 -2.63 19.63 -3.48
CA LYS A 139 -1.66 20.36 -4.33
C LYS A 139 -0.33 20.61 -3.62
N SER A 140 -0.30 20.51 -2.30
CA SER A 140 0.89 20.63 -1.46
C SER A 140 0.68 19.85 -0.16
N GLY A 141 1.75 19.48 0.53
CA GLY A 141 1.67 18.79 1.81
C GLY A 141 1.06 19.66 2.91
N ALA A 142 1.12 21.00 2.76
CA ALA A 142 0.46 21.94 3.68
C ALA A 142 -1.08 21.90 3.58
N GLU A 143 -1.64 21.34 2.50
CA GLU A 143 -3.09 21.17 2.33
C GLU A 143 -3.61 19.87 2.96
N ILE A 144 -2.75 18.97 3.46
CA ILE A 144 -3.18 17.76 4.16
C ILE A 144 -3.94 18.18 5.44
N PRO A 145 -5.23 17.80 5.60
CA PRO A 145 -6.01 18.17 6.77
C PRO A 145 -5.36 17.69 8.08
N ALA A 146 -5.50 18.48 9.15
CA ALA A 146 -4.93 18.18 10.45
C ALA A 146 -5.54 16.91 11.11
N ASP A 147 -6.70 16.47 10.63
CA ASP A 147 -7.45 15.29 11.07
C ASP A 147 -7.57 14.22 9.97
N TYR A 148 -6.77 14.31 8.91
CA TYR A 148 -6.86 13.45 7.72
C TYR A 148 -6.87 11.94 8.01
N TYR A 149 -6.09 11.47 8.97
CA TYR A 149 -6.01 10.07 9.40
C TYR A 149 -6.80 9.77 10.69
N ALA A 150 -7.44 10.78 11.29
CA ALA A 150 -8.24 10.61 12.52
C ALA A 150 -9.40 9.59 12.40
N PRO A 151 -10.02 9.36 11.22
CA PRO A 151 -11.05 8.33 11.11
C PRO A 151 -10.55 6.91 11.46
N LEU A 152 -9.29 6.56 11.11
CA LEU A 152 -8.68 5.28 11.51
C LEU A 152 -8.58 5.14 13.03
N LEU A 153 -8.20 6.22 13.71
CA LEU A 153 -8.05 6.25 15.16
C LEU A 153 -9.37 6.01 15.88
N THR A 154 -10.47 6.50 15.30
CA THR A 154 -11.80 6.44 15.88
C THR A 154 -12.49 5.12 15.57
N ARG A 155 -12.26 4.57 14.37
CA ARG A 155 -12.98 3.37 13.89
C ARG A 155 -12.48 2.07 14.53
N THR A 156 -11.19 1.95 14.81
CA THR A 156 -10.61 0.71 15.35
C THR A 156 -9.73 0.96 16.57
N SER A 157 -9.67 -0.02 17.48
CA SER A 157 -8.66 -0.11 18.54
C SER A 157 -7.48 -1.01 18.18
N LYS A 158 -7.49 -1.67 17.01
CA LYS A 158 -6.39 -2.53 16.56
C LYS A 158 -5.12 -1.72 16.30
N PRO A 159 -3.94 -2.36 16.30
CA PRO A 159 -2.71 -1.69 15.88
C PRO A 159 -2.85 -1.13 14.46
N LEU A 160 -2.27 0.05 14.24
CA LEU A 160 -2.22 0.68 12.92
C LEU A 160 -0.82 0.51 12.33
N ALA A 161 -0.71 0.53 11.01
CA ALA A 161 0.58 0.63 10.35
C ALA A 161 0.47 1.33 9.00
N VAL A 162 1.60 1.86 8.51
CA VAL A 162 1.74 2.32 7.13
C VAL A 162 2.77 1.44 6.45
N ALA A 163 2.34 0.61 5.51
CA ALA A 163 3.21 -0.35 4.80
C ALA A 163 3.90 0.26 3.59
N GLU A 164 3.36 1.35 3.08
CA GLU A 164 3.87 2.05 1.92
C GLU A 164 3.33 3.47 1.93
N GLY A 165 4.11 4.44 1.47
CA GLY A 165 3.66 5.82 1.40
C GLY A 165 4.80 6.81 1.25
N GLY A 166 4.44 8.04 0.89
CA GLY A 166 5.40 9.11 0.69
C GLY A 166 4.79 10.32 -0.01
N TYR A 167 5.63 11.35 -0.19
CA TYR A 167 5.29 12.53 -0.97
C TYR A 167 6.39 12.80 -2.00
N THR A 168 6.02 13.30 -3.17
CA THR A 168 6.99 13.66 -4.20
C THR A 168 7.69 14.98 -3.86
N SER A 169 9.01 15.03 -3.97
CA SER A 169 9.80 16.23 -3.65
C SER A 169 9.92 17.24 -4.80
N LYS A 170 9.32 16.94 -5.96
CA LYS A 170 9.27 17.79 -7.16
C LYS A 170 8.04 17.45 -7.98
N PRO A 171 7.61 18.31 -8.91
CA PRO A 171 6.51 17.97 -9.81
C PRO A 171 6.80 16.69 -10.61
N VAL A 172 5.83 15.79 -10.68
CA VAL A 172 5.90 14.50 -11.38
C VAL A 172 4.55 14.21 -12.04
N GLY A 173 4.54 14.09 -13.36
CA GLY A 173 3.29 13.92 -14.12
C GLY A 173 2.28 15.03 -13.80
N PRO A 174 1.04 14.70 -13.37
CA PRO A 174 0.02 15.68 -13.00
C PRO A 174 0.20 16.23 -11.57
N PHE A 175 1.12 15.69 -10.78
CA PHE A 175 1.24 16.00 -9.36
C PHE A 175 2.29 17.07 -9.10
N ASN A 176 1.95 18.00 -8.21
CA ASN A 176 2.90 18.95 -7.65
C ASN A 176 3.81 18.25 -6.63
N GLY A 177 4.89 18.92 -6.27
CA GLY A 177 5.69 18.52 -5.12
C GLY A 177 6.85 19.46 -4.88
N ALA A 178 7.23 19.56 -3.62
CA ALA A 178 8.40 20.25 -3.13
C ALA A 178 9.03 19.45 -1.98
N PRO A 179 10.32 19.66 -1.66
CA PRO A 179 10.96 18.98 -0.52
C PRO A 179 10.23 19.20 0.82
N GLU A 180 9.59 20.36 0.99
CA GLU A 180 8.81 20.71 2.18
C GLU A 180 7.50 19.89 2.28
N ASP A 181 6.95 19.44 1.16
CA ASP A 181 5.74 18.61 1.17
C ASP A 181 6.01 17.22 1.74
N GLN A 182 7.22 16.69 1.53
CA GLN A 182 7.66 15.45 2.19
C GLN A 182 7.71 15.62 3.71
N VAL A 183 8.22 16.75 4.19
CA VAL A 183 8.24 17.10 5.62
C VAL A 183 6.82 17.21 6.17
N ALA A 184 5.91 17.86 5.45
CA ALA A 184 4.51 17.99 5.86
C ALA A 184 3.80 16.63 5.96
N TYR A 185 3.99 15.74 4.97
CA TYR A 185 3.47 14.38 5.01
C TYR A 185 3.99 13.59 6.22
N LEU A 186 5.30 13.63 6.47
CA LEU A 186 5.91 12.95 7.60
C LEU A 186 5.31 13.43 8.93
N ASN A 187 5.14 14.74 9.09
CA ASN A 187 4.48 15.31 10.27
C ASN A 187 3.00 14.92 10.36
N ALA A 188 2.27 14.83 9.25
CA ALA A 188 0.87 14.42 9.27
C ALA A 188 0.71 13.00 9.83
N ILE A 189 1.49 12.04 9.33
CA ILE A 189 1.47 10.67 9.85
C ILE A 189 1.93 10.62 11.32
N HIS A 190 3.07 11.24 11.64
CA HIS A 190 3.64 11.20 12.98
C HIS A 190 2.69 11.80 14.03
N ASN A 191 2.16 12.99 13.76
CA ASN A 191 1.32 13.71 14.71
C ASN A 191 -0.08 13.11 14.85
N GLN A 192 -0.65 12.57 13.77
CA GLN A 192 -2.02 12.05 13.81
C GLN A 192 -2.08 10.60 14.29
N ILE A 193 -1.25 9.70 13.77
CA ILE A 193 -1.32 8.26 14.08
C ILE A 193 -0.04 7.67 14.68
N GLY A 194 1.06 8.43 14.72
CA GLY A 194 2.40 7.93 15.06
C GLY A 194 2.48 7.14 16.37
N SER A 195 1.75 7.54 17.41
CA SER A 195 1.72 6.82 18.70
C SER A 195 1.04 5.45 18.66
N ARG A 196 0.26 5.17 17.60
CA ARG A 196 -0.43 3.89 17.37
C ARG A 196 0.20 3.04 16.28
N LEU A 197 1.26 3.52 15.61
CA LEU A 197 1.93 2.79 14.55
C LEU A 197 2.77 1.65 15.13
N THR A 198 2.51 0.42 14.68
CA THR A 198 3.37 -0.74 15.00
C THR A 198 4.56 -0.84 14.06
N PHE A 199 4.44 -0.28 12.85
CA PHE A 199 5.53 -0.01 11.92
C PHE A 199 5.11 1.09 10.93
N TRP A 200 6.12 1.73 10.33
CA TRP A 200 5.95 2.70 9.25
C TRP A 200 7.07 2.50 8.23
N VAL A 201 6.68 2.15 7.00
CA VAL A 201 7.57 2.01 5.85
C VAL A 201 7.37 3.21 4.93
N TYR A 202 8.43 3.98 4.75
CA TYR A 202 8.49 5.02 3.73
C TYR A 202 8.96 4.39 2.41
N LEU A 203 8.26 4.66 1.29
CA LEU A 203 8.40 3.90 0.05
C LEU A 203 9.85 3.81 -0.46
N LEU A 204 10.52 4.95 -0.59
CA LEU A 204 11.84 5.03 -1.21
C LEU A 204 12.85 5.74 -0.31
N LEU A 205 14.04 5.16 -0.20
CA LEU A 205 15.18 5.86 0.38
C LEU A 205 15.80 6.85 -0.61
N ASN A 206 15.96 6.43 -1.87
CA ASN A 206 16.54 7.23 -2.94
C ASN A 206 15.52 7.39 -4.05
N ASP A 207 15.48 8.58 -4.65
CA ASP A 207 14.90 8.76 -5.97
C ASP A 207 15.53 7.79 -6.96
N PHE A 208 14.80 7.42 -8.00
CA PHE A 208 15.34 6.58 -9.07
C PHE A 208 15.33 7.31 -10.41
N ASN A 209 16.30 6.97 -11.24
CA ASN A 209 16.39 7.50 -12.60
C ASN A 209 15.39 6.76 -13.50
N LEU A 210 14.36 7.49 -13.95
CA LEU A 210 13.28 6.92 -14.76
C LEU A 210 13.77 6.40 -16.12
N ASP A 211 14.72 7.08 -16.78
CA ASP A 211 15.22 6.65 -18.09
C ASP A 211 15.93 5.28 -18.03
N SER A 212 16.70 5.08 -16.96
CA SER A 212 17.39 3.81 -16.68
C SER A 212 16.40 2.70 -16.40
N TYR A 213 15.38 2.98 -15.59
CA TYR A 213 14.33 2.01 -15.24
C TYR A 213 13.41 1.68 -16.42
N ALA A 214 12.99 2.67 -17.18
CA ALA A 214 12.13 2.50 -18.36
C ALA A 214 12.75 1.56 -19.39
N LYS A 215 14.08 1.60 -19.56
CA LYS A 215 14.80 0.69 -20.45
C LYS A 215 14.69 -0.76 -19.97
N VAL A 216 14.85 -1.01 -18.67
CA VAL A 216 14.75 -2.35 -18.08
C VAL A 216 13.32 -2.88 -18.14
N MET A 217 12.33 -2.07 -17.78
CA MET A 217 10.92 -2.47 -17.82
C MET A 217 10.45 -2.84 -19.23
N LYS A 218 10.86 -2.06 -20.25
CA LYS A 218 10.57 -2.40 -21.65
C LYS A 218 11.16 -3.74 -22.06
N GLN A 219 12.38 -4.07 -21.60
CA GLN A 219 13.00 -5.37 -21.86
C GLN A 219 12.26 -6.53 -21.18
N GLN A 220 11.59 -6.26 -20.06
CA GLN A 220 10.80 -7.23 -19.30
C GLN A 220 9.32 -7.29 -19.74
N GLY A 221 8.95 -6.58 -20.82
CA GLY A 221 7.57 -6.54 -21.31
C GLY A 221 6.61 -5.67 -20.48
N GLN A 222 7.12 -4.89 -19.53
CA GLN A 222 6.35 -4.00 -18.65
C GLN A 222 6.39 -2.53 -19.11
N GLY A 223 6.55 -2.30 -20.41
CA GLY A 223 6.73 -0.95 -20.96
C GLY A 223 5.53 -0.01 -20.74
N ASN A 224 4.34 -0.55 -20.52
CA ASN A 224 3.10 0.21 -20.33
C ASN A 224 3.02 0.85 -18.93
N ASP A 225 3.70 0.28 -17.93
CA ASP A 225 3.59 0.74 -16.52
C ASP A 225 4.62 1.83 -16.18
N VAL A 226 5.50 2.18 -17.12
CA VAL A 226 6.57 3.17 -16.94
C VAL A 226 6.02 4.55 -16.56
N GLY A 227 4.85 4.92 -17.09
CA GLY A 227 4.20 6.19 -16.76
C GLY A 227 3.81 6.27 -15.29
N THR A 228 3.14 5.25 -14.78
CA THR A 228 2.74 5.13 -13.37
C THR A 228 3.97 5.08 -12.47
N LEU A 229 4.98 4.28 -12.82
CA LEU A 229 6.24 4.25 -12.06
C LEU A 229 6.88 5.64 -11.99
N GLY A 230 6.89 6.39 -13.10
CA GLY A 230 7.45 7.74 -13.16
C GLY A 230 6.85 8.73 -12.16
N MET A 231 5.61 8.50 -11.71
CA MET A 231 4.97 9.31 -10.68
C MET A 231 5.64 9.18 -9.30
N PHE A 232 6.39 8.10 -9.06
CA PHE A 232 7.09 7.84 -7.81
C PHE A 232 8.59 8.15 -7.86
N ALA A 233 9.12 8.57 -9.02
CA ALA A 233 10.56 8.76 -9.25
C ALA A 233 11.23 9.73 -8.28
N SER A 234 10.45 10.59 -7.63
CA SER A 234 10.94 11.67 -6.76
C SER A 234 10.45 11.58 -5.31
N VAL A 235 9.93 10.42 -4.92
CA VAL A 235 9.40 10.18 -3.56
C VAL A 235 10.52 9.92 -2.55
N GLY A 236 11.74 9.60 -3.00
CA GLY A 236 12.87 9.28 -2.14
C GLY A 236 13.20 10.35 -1.11
N LEU A 237 13.68 9.94 0.07
CA LEU A 237 14.23 10.84 1.08
C LEU A 237 15.63 11.38 0.71
N ARG A 238 16.23 10.84 -0.35
CA ARG A 238 17.47 11.28 -0.97
C ARG A 238 17.25 11.46 -2.47
N GLY A 239 18.04 12.34 -3.08
CA GLY A 239 18.19 12.36 -4.53
C GLY A 239 18.75 11.04 -5.07
N PHE A 240 18.69 10.86 -6.38
CA PHE A 240 19.21 9.65 -7.04
C PHE A 240 20.72 9.48 -6.83
N ASP A 241 21.44 10.59 -6.69
CA ASP A 241 22.88 10.67 -6.36
C ASP A 241 23.18 10.39 -4.87
N GLY A 242 22.15 10.20 -4.04
CA GLY A 242 22.28 9.99 -2.60
C GLY A 242 22.30 11.28 -1.77
N THR A 243 22.20 12.46 -2.38
CA THR A 243 22.13 13.73 -1.66
C THR A 243 20.88 13.76 -0.76
N PRO A 244 21.00 14.01 0.56
CA PRO A 244 19.86 13.98 1.46
C PRO A 244 18.88 15.13 1.18
N LYS A 245 17.58 14.86 1.30
CA LYS A 245 16.52 15.87 1.29
C LYS A 245 16.11 16.22 2.74
N PRO A 246 15.49 17.38 2.99
CA PRO A 246 15.09 17.80 4.34
C PRO A 246 14.27 16.76 5.11
N ALA A 247 13.39 16.03 4.43
CA ALA A 247 12.57 14.99 5.05
C ALA A 247 13.38 13.81 5.62
N LEU A 248 14.61 13.56 5.17
CA LEU A 248 15.45 12.50 5.74
C LEU A 248 15.83 12.81 7.19
N GLU A 249 16.18 14.07 7.48
CA GLU A 249 16.54 14.47 8.85
C GLU A 249 15.36 14.28 9.81
N LEU A 250 14.15 14.68 9.39
CA LEU A 250 12.93 14.48 10.17
C LEU A 250 12.58 12.99 10.33
N TRP A 251 12.70 12.19 9.26
CA TRP A 251 12.50 10.74 9.34
C TRP A 251 13.43 10.09 10.37
N ASP A 252 14.69 10.54 10.40
CA ASP A 252 15.69 10.02 11.31
C ASP A 252 15.43 10.45 12.76
N SER A 253 14.89 11.65 13.00
CA SER A 253 14.55 12.11 14.36
C SER A 253 13.48 11.24 15.01
N PHE A 254 12.45 10.83 14.26
CA PHE A 254 11.38 9.95 14.77
C PHE A 254 11.89 8.59 15.26
N ARG A 255 12.97 8.07 14.66
CA ARG A 255 13.57 6.79 15.07
C ARG A 255 14.44 6.92 16.33
N THR A 256 14.92 8.12 16.63
CA THR A 256 15.88 8.36 17.72
C THR A 256 15.23 8.87 19.01
N GLY A 257 13.89 9.04 19.02
CA GLY A 257 13.14 9.46 20.22
C GLY A 257 13.52 10.87 20.70
N LYS A 258 14.01 11.71 19.79
CA LYS A 258 14.24 13.15 20.05
C LYS A 258 13.05 13.97 19.58
#